data_AF-A0A6A7C518-F1
#
_entry.id   AF-A0A6A7C518-F1
#
_cell.length_a   1.000
_cell.length_b   1.000
_cell.length_c   1.000
_cell.angle_alpha   90.00
_cell.angle_beta   90.00
_cell.angle_gamma   90.00
#
_symmetry.space_group_name_H-M   'P 1'
#
loop_
_entity.id
_entity.type
_entity.pdbx_description
1 polymer ?
#
loop_
_entity_poly.entity_id
_entity_poly.type
_entity_poly.pdbx_seq_one_letter_code
_entity_poly.pdbx_strand_id
1 'polypeptide(L)'
;MFKTIFFLFALAILSSAATLKAKPPKAAILNFPCQGNKKSDLHEICKNMCYGINCKGFSAKMFFDKPTNRVKKARRTKSGCSSKNRCSAAKFGKKGYSCDEFPFASTDTSGIAKPINRCVPSVQNSIQGSVLRNFYYSEGLYKDRGLEGKPGWFKLAFAHDSGIKYCGTRPSCTNDGNEYTKDGLSKREVLETRGDVYEHYITTNGTQLWIPGGAEIGDVVYTPKPGAGDDFELHVEHIQGQINGTQHD
;
A
#
# COMPACT_ATOMS: atom_id res chain seq x y z
N MET A 1 -28.66 -16.43 -79.47
CA MET A 1 -27.59 -15.49 -79.06
C MET A 1 -28.02 -14.75 -77.80
N PHE A 2 -27.08 -14.57 -76.88
CA PHE A 2 -27.27 -14.53 -75.43
C PHE A 2 -27.86 -13.23 -74.86
N LYS A 3 -28.69 -13.38 -73.81
CA LYS A 3 -29.14 -12.29 -72.90
C LYS A 3 -28.09 -12.09 -71.80
N THR A 4 -27.52 -10.90 -71.71
CA THR A 4 -26.57 -10.51 -70.67
C THR A 4 -27.30 -10.03 -69.43
N ILE A 5 -27.14 -10.72 -68.30
CA ILE A 5 -27.65 -10.34 -66.97
C ILE A 5 -26.56 -9.54 -66.27
N PHE A 6 -26.85 -8.28 -65.92
CA PHE A 6 -26.01 -7.46 -65.05
C PHE A 6 -26.25 -7.86 -63.58
N PHE A 7 -25.26 -8.48 -62.94
CA PHE A 7 -25.23 -8.67 -61.49
C PHE A 7 -24.56 -7.46 -60.83
N LEU A 8 -25.34 -6.70 -60.04
CA LEU A 8 -24.85 -5.67 -59.12
C LEU A 8 -24.39 -6.37 -57.82
N PHE A 9 -23.07 -6.45 -57.61
CA PHE A 9 -22.50 -6.82 -56.31
C PHE A 9 -22.46 -5.58 -55.40
N ALA A 10 -23.34 -5.54 -54.40
CA ALA A 10 -23.24 -4.59 -53.30
C ALA A 10 -22.16 -5.08 -52.31
N LEU A 11 -21.00 -4.41 -52.30
CA LEU A 11 -19.92 -4.70 -51.38
C LEU A 11 -20.20 -4.00 -50.04
N ALA A 12 -20.72 -4.74 -49.06
CA ALA A 12 -20.89 -4.26 -47.70
C ALA A 12 -19.52 -4.19 -47.01
N ILE A 13 -18.99 -2.98 -46.84
CA ILE A 13 -17.78 -2.72 -46.05
C ILE A 13 -18.17 -2.83 -44.58
N LEU A 14 -17.95 -4.00 -43.96
CA LEU A 14 -17.99 -4.13 -42.50
C LEU A 14 -16.75 -3.46 -41.91
N SER A 15 -16.90 -2.22 -41.45
CA SER A 15 -15.93 -1.56 -40.59
C SER A 15 -15.86 -2.30 -39.25
N SER A 16 -14.91 -3.24 -39.11
CA SER A 16 -14.58 -3.81 -37.81
C SER A 16 -13.92 -2.74 -36.95
N ALA A 17 -14.72 -2.02 -36.16
CA ALA A 17 -14.22 -1.23 -35.05
C ALA A 17 -13.60 -2.21 -34.05
N ALA A 18 -12.28 -2.39 -34.12
CA ALA A 18 -11.53 -3.06 -33.08
C ALA A 18 -11.74 -2.27 -31.79
N THR A 19 -12.55 -2.81 -30.88
CA THR A 19 -12.69 -2.28 -29.53
C THR A 19 -11.33 -2.39 -28.87
N LEU A 20 -10.56 -1.30 -28.88
CA LEU A 20 -9.35 -1.18 -28.09
C LEU A 20 -9.74 -1.49 -26.65
N LYS A 21 -9.35 -2.69 -26.18
CA LYS A 21 -9.53 -3.11 -24.79
C LYS A 21 -8.79 -2.06 -23.96
N ALA A 22 -9.54 -1.20 -23.28
CA ALA A 22 -8.95 -0.18 -22.40
C ALA A 22 -7.94 -0.87 -21.48
N LYS A 23 -6.71 -0.35 -21.44
CA LYS A 23 -5.69 -0.82 -20.49
C LYS A 23 -6.36 -0.81 -19.10
N PRO A 24 -6.30 -1.91 -18.33
CA PRO A 24 -6.86 -1.89 -16.98
C PRO A 24 -6.29 -0.68 -16.24
N PRO A 25 -7.11 0.06 -15.48
CA PRO A 25 -6.65 1.24 -14.77
C PRO A 25 -5.39 0.87 -13.98
N LYS A 26 -4.33 1.65 -14.13
CA LYS A 26 -3.07 1.41 -13.42
C LYS A 26 -3.37 1.35 -11.92
N ALA A 27 -2.72 0.42 -11.21
CA ALA A 27 -2.91 0.29 -9.77
C ALA A 27 -2.55 1.63 -9.10
N ALA A 28 -3.48 2.19 -8.35
CA ALA A 28 -3.27 3.42 -7.61
C ALA A 28 -2.11 3.26 -6.61
N ILE A 29 -1.34 4.32 -6.40
CA ILE A 29 -0.29 4.36 -5.39
C ILE A 29 -0.83 5.10 -4.17
N LEU A 30 -0.91 4.41 -3.04
CA LEU A 30 -1.33 4.98 -1.77
C LEU A 30 -0.08 5.29 -0.94
N ASN A 31 0.19 6.57 -0.75
CA ASN A 31 1.35 7.04 0.00
C ASN A 31 1.04 7.18 1.49
N PHE A 32 1.97 6.73 2.33
CA PHE A 32 1.97 6.91 3.77
C PHE A 32 3.11 7.86 4.14
N PRO A 33 2.83 9.13 4.49
CA PRO A 33 3.81 10.04 5.06
C PRO A 33 4.22 9.51 6.44
N CYS A 34 5.43 8.98 6.52
CA CYS A 34 5.85 8.23 7.70
C CYS A 34 6.17 9.11 8.89
N GLN A 35 6.63 10.33 8.64
CA GLN A 35 6.91 11.33 9.67
C GLN A 35 5.99 12.54 9.48
N GLY A 36 5.46 13.01 10.60
CA GLY A 36 4.55 14.14 10.63
C GLY A 36 4.47 14.78 12.02
N ASN A 37 3.44 15.61 12.21
CA ASN A 37 3.13 16.15 13.54
C ASN A 37 2.38 15.11 14.39
N LYS A 38 2.07 15.42 15.65
CA LYS A 38 1.34 14.51 16.57
C LYS A 38 0.02 13.94 16.01
N LYS A 39 -0.60 14.59 15.02
CA LYS A 39 -1.89 14.20 14.42
C LYS A 39 -1.75 13.40 13.13
N SER A 40 -0.56 13.33 12.56
CA SER A 40 -0.30 12.71 11.24
C SER A 40 0.94 11.84 11.19
N ASP A 41 1.69 11.78 12.28
CA ASP A 41 2.84 10.89 12.41
C ASP A 41 2.39 9.43 12.27
N LEU A 42 3.05 8.70 11.39
CA LEU A 42 2.78 7.29 11.09
C LEU A 42 4.06 6.46 11.24
N HIS A 43 5.02 6.93 12.05
CA HIS A 43 6.36 6.36 12.13
C HIS A 43 6.34 4.87 12.48
N GLU A 44 5.55 4.49 13.48
CA GLU A 44 5.47 3.10 13.93
C GLU A 44 4.68 2.22 12.95
N ILE A 45 3.72 2.79 12.23
CA ILE A 45 3.00 2.13 11.14
C ILE A 45 3.94 1.84 9.97
N CYS A 46 4.70 2.84 9.52
CA CYS A 46 5.67 2.67 8.45
C CYS A 46 6.75 1.64 8.82
N LYS A 47 7.27 1.66 10.06
CA LYS A 47 8.19 0.60 10.52
C LYS A 47 7.63 -0.80 10.30
N ASN A 48 6.38 -1.06 10.71
CA ASN A 48 5.78 -2.38 10.55
C ASN A 48 5.64 -2.78 9.07
N MET A 49 5.12 -1.88 8.23
CA MET A 49 5.00 -2.11 6.79
C MET A 49 6.36 -2.37 6.13
N CYS A 50 7.33 -1.51 6.40
CA CYS A 50 8.69 -1.63 5.86
C CYS A 50 9.38 -2.92 6.32
N TYR A 51 9.24 -3.34 7.59
CA TYR A 51 9.79 -4.63 8.05
C TYR A 51 9.15 -5.80 7.30
N GLY A 52 7.83 -5.77 7.08
CA GLY A 52 7.15 -6.80 6.29
C GLY A 52 7.66 -6.87 4.86
N ILE A 53 7.83 -5.72 4.21
CA ILE A 53 8.29 -5.63 2.82
C ILE A 53 9.75 -6.05 2.69
N ASN A 54 10.63 -5.47 3.49
CA ASN A 54 12.07 -5.59 3.34
C ASN A 54 12.71 -6.74 4.11
N CYS A 55 12.13 -7.14 5.24
CA CYS A 55 12.70 -8.16 6.13
C CYS A 55 11.94 -9.49 6.10
N LYS A 56 10.70 -9.49 5.61
CA LYS A 56 9.86 -10.69 5.40
C LYS A 56 9.53 -10.94 3.93
N GLY A 57 9.93 -10.04 3.03
CA GLY A 57 9.74 -10.20 1.59
C GLY A 57 8.29 -10.07 1.14
N PHE A 58 7.39 -9.56 1.98
CA PHE A 58 6.00 -9.37 1.62
C PHE A 58 5.88 -8.33 0.49
N SER A 59 4.81 -8.44 -0.29
CA SER A 59 4.53 -7.52 -1.38
C SER A 59 4.06 -6.17 -0.85
N ALA A 60 4.54 -5.07 -1.42
CA ALA A 60 3.95 -3.74 -1.27
C ALA A 60 2.81 -3.48 -2.27
N LYS A 61 2.63 -4.37 -3.26
CA LYS A 61 1.46 -4.41 -4.13
C LYS A 61 0.39 -5.27 -3.47
N MET A 62 -0.72 -4.64 -3.13
CA MET A 62 -1.77 -5.17 -2.27
C MET A 62 -3.06 -5.36 -3.08
N PHE A 63 -3.83 -6.40 -2.76
CA PHE A 63 -5.15 -6.60 -3.35
C PHE A 63 -6.21 -6.45 -2.27
N PHE A 64 -7.06 -5.43 -2.36
CA PHE A 64 -8.27 -5.35 -1.56
C PHE A 64 -9.26 -6.37 -2.12
N ASP A 65 -9.54 -7.44 -1.37
CA ASP A 65 -10.43 -8.52 -1.80
C ASP A 65 -11.85 -8.39 -1.23
N LYS A 66 -12.17 -7.23 -0.65
CA LYS A 66 -13.44 -6.94 0.05
C LYS A 66 -13.85 -8.05 1.03
N PRO A 67 -12.98 -8.41 1.99
CA PRO A 67 -13.20 -9.58 2.84
C PRO A 67 -14.38 -9.37 3.79
N THR A 68 -15.12 -10.45 4.05
CA THR A 68 -16.15 -10.47 5.09
C THR A 68 -15.54 -10.23 6.47
N ASN A 69 -16.37 -9.86 7.46
CA ASN A 69 -15.90 -9.68 8.84
C ASN A 69 -15.28 -10.95 9.43
N ARG A 70 -15.78 -12.13 9.03
CA ARG A 70 -15.22 -13.43 9.43
C ARG A 70 -13.80 -13.62 8.88
N VAL A 71 -13.59 -13.32 7.59
CA VAL A 71 -12.27 -13.42 6.95
C VAL A 71 -11.30 -12.41 7.56
N LYS A 72 -11.71 -11.14 7.76
CA LYS A 72 -10.89 -10.13 8.45
C LYS A 72 -10.48 -10.62 9.83
N LYS A 73 -11.42 -11.11 10.65
CA LYS A 73 -11.13 -11.62 12.01
C LYS A 73 -10.15 -12.80 11.99
N ALA A 74 -10.26 -13.70 11.00
CA ALA A 74 -9.33 -14.80 10.83
C ALA A 74 -7.92 -14.30 10.49
N ARG A 75 -7.79 -13.32 9.57
CA ARG A 75 -6.52 -12.67 9.23
C ARG A 75 -5.88 -11.99 10.44
N ARG A 76 -6.64 -11.22 11.23
CA ARG A 76 -6.16 -10.64 12.51
C ARG A 76 -5.69 -11.70 13.50
N THR A 77 -6.43 -12.79 13.57
CA THR A 77 -6.06 -13.91 14.45
C THR A 77 -4.80 -14.63 13.97
N LYS A 78 -4.53 -14.61 12.67
CA LYS A 78 -3.33 -15.19 12.06
C LYS A 78 -2.10 -14.29 12.21
N SER A 79 -2.28 -12.96 12.16
CA SER A 79 -1.21 -11.99 12.45
C SER A 79 -0.83 -11.93 13.93
N GLY A 80 -1.76 -12.29 14.82
CA GLY A 80 -1.59 -12.18 16.28
C GLY A 80 -2.29 -10.96 16.90
N CYS A 81 -3.03 -10.19 16.11
CA CYS A 81 -3.81 -9.02 16.56
C CYS A 81 -5.25 -9.35 16.99
N SER A 82 -5.48 -10.48 17.65
CA SER A 82 -6.79 -10.85 18.21
C SER A 82 -6.74 -11.07 19.74
N SER A 83 -7.26 -12.19 20.24
CA SER A 83 -7.21 -12.51 21.67
C SER A 83 -5.76 -12.76 22.12
N LYS A 84 -5.38 -12.25 23.31
CA LYS A 84 -3.99 -12.17 23.80
C LYS A 84 -3.10 -11.16 23.06
N ASN A 85 -3.71 -10.07 22.56
CA ASN A 85 -2.97 -8.93 22.01
C ASN A 85 -1.94 -8.41 23.04
N ARG A 86 -0.65 -8.55 22.72
CA ARG A 86 0.47 -8.12 23.56
C ARG A 86 0.56 -6.60 23.74
N CYS A 87 -0.14 -5.81 22.92
CA CYS A 87 -0.08 -4.35 22.95
C CYS A 87 -0.84 -3.73 24.11
N SER A 88 -1.61 -4.53 24.87
CA SER A 88 -2.15 -4.14 26.17
C SER A 88 -1.19 -4.41 27.33
N ALA A 89 -0.04 -5.04 27.08
CA ALA A 89 0.95 -5.34 28.12
C ALA A 89 1.66 -4.07 28.61
N ALA A 90 2.01 -4.04 29.90
CA ALA A 90 2.55 -2.87 30.58
C ALA A 90 3.80 -2.26 29.92
N LYS A 91 4.63 -3.06 29.24
CA LYS A 91 5.85 -2.59 28.57
C LYS A 91 5.61 -1.62 27.39
N PHE A 92 4.38 -1.58 26.86
CA PHE A 92 3.98 -0.62 25.83
C PHE A 92 3.12 0.52 26.41
N GLY A 93 2.93 0.56 27.73
CA GLY A 93 1.93 1.42 28.38
C GLY A 93 0.58 0.71 28.46
N LYS A 94 -0.06 0.72 29.64
CA LYS A 94 -1.37 0.06 29.87
C LYS A 94 -2.49 0.59 28.95
N LYS A 95 -2.30 1.75 28.32
CA LYS A 95 -3.27 2.46 27.47
C LYS A 95 -2.53 3.14 26.31
N GLY A 96 -3.20 3.27 25.17
CA GLY A 96 -2.75 4.11 24.05
C GLY A 96 -1.98 3.39 22.94
N TYR A 97 -1.85 2.06 23.01
CA TYR A 97 -1.27 1.24 21.93
C TYR A 97 -2.27 0.21 21.40
N SER A 98 -2.12 -0.11 20.13
CA SER A 98 -2.91 -1.11 19.42
C SER A 98 -2.00 -2.01 18.58
N CYS A 99 -2.53 -3.17 18.20
CA CYS A 99 -1.83 -4.09 17.32
C CYS A 99 -2.11 -3.68 15.88
N ASP A 100 -1.06 -3.29 15.17
CA ASP A 100 -1.06 -3.10 13.71
C ASP A 100 -0.52 -4.37 13.05
N GLU A 101 -1.06 -4.72 11.90
CA GLU A 101 -0.84 -5.99 11.22
C GLU A 101 -0.44 -5.77 9.77
N PHE A 102 0.59 -6.51 9.33
CA PHE A 102 1.03 -6.45 7.94
C PHE A 102 1.27 -7.87 7.37
N PRO A 103 0.71 -8.19 6.19
CA PRO A 103 -0.22 -7.37 5.41
C PRO A 103 -1.56 -7.11 6.09
N PHE A 104 -2.29 -6.10 5.61
CA PHE A 104 -3.53 -5.65 6.23
C PHE A 104 -4.58 -6.76 6.22
N ALA A 105 -5.35 -6.90 7.31
CA ALA A 105 -6.44 -7.87 7.34
C ALA A 105 -7.55 -7.60 6.30
N SER A 106 -7.60 -6.38 5.75
CA SER A 106 -8.51 -5.98 4.67
C SER A 106 -8.07 -6.42 3.27
N THR A 107 -6.83 -6.88 3.09
CA THR A 107 -6.28 -7.29 1.79
C THR A 107 -6.11 -8.80 1.72
N ASP A 108 -5.96 -9.33 0.52
CA ASP A 108 -5.62 -10.73 0.35
C ASP A 108 -4.27 -11.04 0.98
N THR A 109 -4.26 -12.10 1.79
CA THR A 109 -3.09 -12.63 2.49
C THR A 109 -2.90 -14.11 2.17
N SER A 110 -3.50 -14.58 1.08
CA SER A 110 -3.26 -15.92 0.55
C SER A 110 -1.76 -16.10 0.30
N GLY A 111 -1.24 -17.29 0.57
CA GLY A 111 0.20 -17.57 0.47
C GLY A 111 1.08 -17.07 1.62
N ILE A 112 0.60 -16.19 2.51
CA ILE A 112 1.42 -15.69 3.62
C ILE A 112 1.19 -16.54 4.86
N ALA A 113 2.17 -17.38 5.21
CA ALA A 113 2.07 -18.28 6.36
C ALA A 113 2.09 -17.52 7.70
N LYS A 114 3.01 -16.56 7.85
CA LYS A 114 3.29 -15.86 9.11
C LYS A 114 3.26 -14.33 8.93
N PRO A 115 2.06 -13.72 8.81
CA PRO A 115 1.94 -12.26 8.84
C PRO A 115 2.54 -11.69 10.13
N ILE A 116 3.00 -10.46 10.07
CA ILE A 116 3.62 -9.77 11.21
C ILE A 116 2.63 -8.83 11.88
N ASN A 117 2.96 -8.48 13.12
CA ASN A 117 2.32 -7.42 13.87
C ASN A 117 3.33 -6.56 14.64
N ARG A 118 2.98 -5.29 14.85
CA ARG A 118 3.71 -4.34 15.71
C ARG A 118 2.75 -3.68 16.69
N CYS A 119 3.21 -3.41 17.90
CA CYS A 119 2.46 -2.52 18.80
C CYS A 119 2.79 -1.08 18.46
N VAL A 120 1.77 -0.34 18.06
CA VAL A 120 1.87 1.05 17.60
C VAL A 120 0.92 1.94 18.40
N PRO A 121 1.15 3.25 18.51
CA PRO A 121 0.20 4.15 19.14
C PRO A 121 -1.18 4.07 18.47
N SER A 122 -2.24 4.00 19.27
CA SER A 122 -3.63 3.80 18.80
C SER A 122 -4.11 4.89 17.84
N VAL A 123 -3.57 6.10 17.97
CA VAL A 123 -3.86 7.20 17.05
C VAL A 123 -3.32 6.91 15.66
N GLN A 124 -2.07 6.44 15.53
CA GLN A 124 -1.46 6.10 14.23
C GLN A 124 -2.22 4.96 13.54
N ASN A 125 -2.60 3.93 14.31
CA ASN A 125 -3.39 2.81 13.77
C ASN A 125 -4.79 3.23 13.31
N SER A 126 -5.43 4.15 14.05
CA SER A 126 -6.71 4.74 13.66
C SER A 126 -6.60 5.55 12.36
N ILE A 127 -5.52 6.33 12.21
CA ILE A 127 -5.25 7.10 10.98
C ILE A 127 -5.05 6.16 9.79
N GLN A 128 -4.18 5.15 9.91
CA GLN A 128 -3.96 4.14 8.86
C GLN A 128 -5.27 3.45 8.48
N GLY A 129 -6.06 3.01 9.47
CA GLY A 129 -7.36 2.37 9.24
C GLY A 129 -8.36 3.29 8.53
N SER A 130 -8.40 4.58 8.89
CA SER A 130 -9.25 5.58 8.25
C SER A 130 -8.85 5.82 6.79
N VAL A 131 -7.55 5.99 6.53
CA VAL A 131 -6.98 6.14 5.18
C VAL A 131 -7.35 4.95 4.30
N LEU A 132 -7.10 3.72 4.78
CA LEU A 132 -7.40 2.50 4.02
C LEU A 132 -8.91 2.36 3.76
N ARG A 133 -9.75 2.55 4.78
CA ARG A 133 -11.21 2.45 4.63
C ARG A 133 -11.71 3.46 3.60
N ASN A 134 -11.31 4.72 3.73
CA ASN A 134 -11.76 5.80 2.85
C ASN A 134 -11.28 5.55 1.41
N PHE A 135 -10.04 5.09 1.22
CA PHE A 135 -9.54 4.67 -0.09
C PHE A 135 -10.33 3.50 -0.68
N TYR A 136 -10.63 2.44 0.10
CA TYR A 136 -11.35 1.28 -0.41
C TYR A 136 -12.78 1.60 -0.85
N TYR A 137 -13.48 2.48 -0.13
CA TYR A 137 -14.89 2.78 -0.38
C TYR A 137 -15.11 4.08 -1.15
N SER A 138 -14.05 4.77 -1.58
CA SER A 138 -14.13 6.11 -2.18
C SER A 138 -14.91 7.09 -1.31
N GLU A 139 -14.57 7.15 -0.03
CA GLU A 139 -15.20 8.01 0.97
C GLU A 139 -14.24 9.08 1.48
N GLY A 140 -14.78 10.13 2.12
CA GLY A 140 -14.00 11.20 2.74
C GLY A 140 -13.02 11.83 1.74
N LEU A 141 -11.73 11.82 2.10
CA LEU A 141 -10.64 12.34 1.28
C LEU A 141 -10.56 11.71 -0.12
N TYR A 142 -11.04 10.48 -0.30
CA TYR A 142 -10.90 9.69 -1.52
C TYR A 142 -12.18 9.62 -2.35
N LYS A 143 -13.13 10.54 -2.11
CA LYS A 143 -14.38 10.60 -2.87
C LYS A 143 -14.09 10.62 -4.37
N ASP A 144 -14.71 9.68 -5.09
CA ASP A 144 -14.57 9.48 -6.55
C ASP A 144 -13.15 9.15 -7.05
N ARG A 145 -12.23 8.75 -6.15
CA ARG A 145 -10.80 8.49 -6.46
C ARG A 145 -10.31 7.11 -5.99
N GLY A 146 -11.01 6.51 -5.03
CA GLY A 146 -10.68 5.22 -4.42
C GLY A 146 -11.11 3.99 -5.25
N LEU A 147 -11.32 2.86 -4.58
CA LEU A 147 -11.72 1.60 -5.23
C LEU A 147 -13.25 1.41 -5.35
N GLU A 148 -14.06 2.38 -4.91
CA GLU A 148 -15.54 2.35 -5.00
C GLU A 148 -16.17 1.11 -4.34
N GLY A 149 -15.52 0.56 -3.33
CA GLY A 149 -15.92 -0.66 -2.64
C GLY A 149 -15.82 -1.92 -3.50
N LYS A 150 -15.06 -1.89 -4.61
CA LYS A 150 -14.80 -3.04 -5.50
C LYS A 150 -13.43 -3.65 -5.20
N PRO A 151 -13.24 -4.96 -5.39
CA PRO A 151 -11.91 -5.56 -5.30
C PRO A 151 -10.94 -4.92 -6.29
N GLY A 152 -9.70 -4.68 -5.86
CA GLY A 152 -8.75 -3.93 -6.68
C GLY A 152 -7.31 -3.95 -6.16
N TRP A 153 -6.37 -3.74 -7.08
CA TRP A 153 -4.95 -3.63 -6.78
C TRP A 153 -4.56 -2.19 -6.46
N PHE A 154 -3.69 -2.03 -5.46
CA PHE A 154 -3.02 -0.78 -5.16
C PHE A 154 -1.57 -1.06 -4.72
N LYS A 155 -0.71 -0.06 -4.80
CA LYS A 155 0.68 -0.12 -4.32
C LYS A 155 0.83 0.78 -3.10
N LEU A 156 1.75 0.42 -2.21
CA LEU A 156 2.16 1.27 -1.10
C LEU A 156 3.36 2.13 -1.52
N ALA A 157 3.34 3.39 -1.09
CA ALA A 157 4.47 4.31 -1.15
C ALA A 157 4.70 4.92 0.22
N PHE A 158 5.93 5.39 0.46
CA PHE A 158 6.36 5.94 1.73
C PHE A 158 7.08 7.27 1.48
N ALA A 159 6.58 8.34 2.07
CA ALA A 159 7.24 9.65 2.10
C ALA A 159 7.85 9.89 3.47
N HIS A 160 8.90 10.71 3.54
CA HIS A 160 9.60 11.02 4.80
C HIS A 160 10.03 9.74 5.56
N ASP A 161 10.52 8.74 4.81
CA ASP A 161 10.93 7.44 5.35
C ASP A 161 12.39 7.43 5.84
N SER A 162 13.11 8.54 5.66
CA SER A 162 14.48 8.75 6.15
C SER A 162 14.59 8.50 7.65
N GLY A 163 15.57 7.69 8.06
CA GLY A 163 15.80 7.34 9.47
C GLY A 163 14.84 6.28 10.04
N ILE A 164 13.92 5.73 9.23
CA ILE A 164 13.07 4.63 9.66
C ILE A 164 13.78 3.30 9.40
N LYS A 165 14.21 2.64 10.48
CA LYS A 165 15.10 1.47 10.52
C LYS A 165 14.94 0.41 9.41
N TYR A 166 13.70 0.14 9.00
CA TYR A 166 13.37 -0.92 8.05
C TYR A 166 12.96 -0.41 6.67
N CYS A 167 12.80 0.91 6.51
CA CYS A 167 12.46 1.53 5.24
C CYS A 167 13.72 1.84 4.43
N GLY A 168 13.53 2.17 3.16
CA GLY A 168 14.63 2.50 2.26
C GLY A 168 15.39 1.29 1.72
N THR A 169 16.58 1.57 1.18
CA THR A 169 17.32 0.69 0.26
C THR A 169 18.22 -0.33 0.96
N ARG A 170 18.70 -0.03 2.17
CA ARG A 170 19.57 -0.91 2.96
C ARG A 170 19.05 -1.07 4.39
N PRO A 171 17.91 -1.75 4.55
CA PRO A 171 17.25 -1.84 5.84
C PRO A 171 18.04 -2.75 6.78
N SER A 172 18.19 -2.31 8.03
CA SER A 172 18.71 -3.18 9.08
C SER A 172 17.58 -4.08 9.57
N CYS A 173 17.56 -5.33 9.10
CA CYS A 173 16.53 -6.30 9.49
C CYS A 173 16.72 -6.91 10.89
N THR A 174 17.51 -6.27 11.74
CA THR A 174 17.59 -6.59 13.17
C THR A 174 16.33 -6.07 13.84
N ASN A 175 15.43 -6.97 14.24
CA ASN A 175 14.21 -6.64 14.97
C ASN A 175 14.52 -5.80 16.22
N ASP A 176 13.78 -4.73 16.44
CA ASP A 176 13.91 -3.82 17.59
C ASP A 176 13.22 -4.35 18.87
N GLY A 177 12.68 -5.56 18.81
CA GLY A 177 11.94 -6.18 19.90
C GLY A 177 10.43 -5.97 19.82
N ASN A 178 9.91 -5.34 18.76
CA ASN A 178 8.49 -5.04 18.61
C ASN A 178 7.85 -5.64 17.34
N GLU A 179 8.58 -6.24 16.40
CA GLU A 179 7.95 -7.05 15.35
C GLU A 179 7.70 -8.48 15.81
N TYR A 180 6.45 -8.94 15.69
CA TYR A 180 6.02 -10.27 16.11
C TYR A 180 5.28 -10.97 14.98
N THR A 181 5.22 -12.29 15.05
CA THR A 181 4.16 -13.08 14.42
C THR A 181 3.23 -13.58 15.52
N LYS A 182 2.21 -14.36 15.18
CA LYS A 182 1.40 -15.06 16.18
C LYS A 182 2.24 -15.96 17.11
N ASP A 183 3.35 -16.47 16.62
CA ASP A 183 4.19 -17.46 17.32
C ASP A 183 5.24 -16.84 18.24
N GLY A 184 5.38 -15.50 18.24
CA GLY A 184 6.37 -14.80 19.06
C GLY A 184 7.16 -13.75 18.28
N LEU A 185 8.35 -13.41 18.79
CA LEU A 185 9.19 -12.38 18.19
C LEU A 185 9.58 -12.80 16.76
N SER A 186 9.35 -11.89 15.81
CA SER A 186 9.62 -12.15 14.40
C SER A 186 11.12 -12.21 14.18
N LYS A 187 11.59 -13.28 13.53
CA LYS A 187 12.98 -13.38 13.07
C LYS A 187 13.07 -12.94 11.62
N ARG A 188 14.23 -12.39 11.24
CA ARG A 188 14.59 -12.15 9.84
C ARG A 188 14.38 -13.46 9.06
N GLU A 189 13.67 -13.38 7.95
CA GLU A 189 13.80 -14.42 6.94
C GLU A 189 15.05 -14.08 6.12
N VAL A 190 15.93 -15.06 5.92
CA VAL A 190 17.11 -14.90 5.07
C VAL A 190 16.58 -14.69 3.65
N LEU A 191 16.34 -13.43 3.31
CA LEU A 191 16.11 -13.02 1.94
C LEU A 191 17.49 -12.93 1.32
N GLU A 192 17.75 -13.75 0.30
CA GLU A 192 18.75 -13.39 -0.71
C GLU A 192 18.44 -11.96 -1.10
N THR A 193 19.41 -11.07 -0.94
CA THR A 193 19.29 -9.64 -1.21
C THR A 193 18.50 -9.46 -2.49
N ARG A 194 17.27 -8.93 -2.40
CA ARG A 194 16.58 -8.40 -3.57
C ARG A 194 17.57 -7.41 -4.17
N GLY A 195 18.11 -7.76 -5.34
CA GLY A 195 19.15 -6.98 -6.00
C GLY A 195 18.79 -5.52 -6.06
N ASP A 196 19.82 -4.67 -6.15
CA ASP A 196 19.82 -3.21 -6.03
C ASP A 196 18.79 -2.46 -6.93
N VAL A 197 17.49 -2.64 -6.73
CA VAL A 197 16.47 -1.85 -7.40
C VAL A 197 16.11 -0.69 -6.48
N TYR A 198 16.87 0.39 -6.65
CA TYR A 198 16.58 1.69 -6.08
C TYR A 198 15.26 2.20 -6.66
N GLU A 199 14.26 2.39 -5.82
CA GLU A 199 12.92 2.81 -6.26
C GLU A 199 12.45 4.03 -5.48
N HIS A 200 13.32 5.04 -5.43
CA HIS A 200 12.90 6.38 -5.02
C HIS A 200 12.43 7.16 -6.23
N TYR A 201 11.34 7.90 -6.04
CA TYR A 201 10.67 8.69 -7.04
C TYR A 201 10.42 10.09 -6.53
N ILE A 202 10.29 11.02 -7.47
CA ILE A 202 9.84 12.38 -7.18
C ILE A 202 8.49 12.63 -7.85
N THR A 203 7.58 13.27 -7.12
CA THR A 203 6.26 13.65 -7.65
C THR A 203 6.30 15.02 -8.32
N THR A 204 5.20 15.38 -8.99
CA THR A 204 4.98 16.71 -9.59
C THR A 204 5.15 17.89 -8.63
N ASN A 205 4.98 17.70 -7.32
CA ASN A 205 5.20 18.76 -6.32
C ASN A 205 6.53 18.59 -5.56
N GLY A 206 7.43 17.74 -6.04
CA GLY A 206 8.73 17.52 -5.42
C GLY A 206 8.73 16.59 -4.20
N THR A 207 7.61 15.92 -3.90
CA THR A 207 7.57 14.92 -2.81
C THR A 207 8.45 13.73 -3.20
N GLN A 208 9.42 13.38 -2.35
CA GLN A 208 10.21 12.16 -2.53
C GLN A 208 9.49 10.97 -1.92
N LEU A 209 9.43 9.87 -2.66
CA LEU A 209 8.71 8.65 -2.29
C LEU A 209 9.61 7.43 -2.48
N TRP A 210 9.70 6.59 -1.48
CA TRP A 210 10.12 5.20 -1.65
C TRP A 210 8.90 4.34 -2.05
N ILE A 211 8.98 3.66 -3.20
CA ILE A 211 7.86 2.87 -3.75
C ILE A 211 8.34 1.45 -4.04
N PRO A 212 8.16 0.49 -3.12
CA PRO A 212 8.67 -0.86 -3.31
C PRO A 212 7.91 -1.61 -4.41
N GLY A 213 8.66 -2.26 -5.32
CA GLY A 213 8.13 -2.84 -6.56
C GLY A 213 7.88 -1.80 -7.67
N GLY A 214 8.33 -0.57 -7.48
CA GLY A 214 8.49 0.47 -8.49
C GLY A 214 7.19 1.15 -8.91
N ALA A 215 7.36 2.22 -9.68
CA ALA A 215 6.32 3.00 -10.33
C ALA A 215 6.78 3.45 -11.73
N GLU A 216 5.82 3.80 -12.58
CA GLU A 216 6.05 4.41 -13.88
C GLU A 216 5.81 5.93 -13.80
N ILE A 217 6.50 6.71 -14.64
CA ILE A 217 6.19 8.12 -14.83
C ILE A 217 4.71 8.27 -15.22
N GLY A 218 4.03 9.23 -14.59
CA GLY A 218 2.60 9.47 -14.73
C GLY A 218 1.71 8.58 -13.87
N ASP A 219 2.25 7.65 -13.07
CA ASP A 219 1.45 6.93 -12.07
C ASP A 219 0.88 7.92 -11.04
N VAL A 220 -0.40 7.76 -10.70
CA VAL A 220 -1.12 8.62 -9.74
C VAL A 220 -0.80 8.18 -8.31
N VAL A 221 -0.39 9.15 -7.50
CA VAL A 221 -0.12 8.99 -6.07
C VAL A 221 -1.14 9.75 -5.26
N TYR A 222 -1.76 9.05 -4.31
CA TYR A 222 -2.67 9.61 -3.34
C TYR A 222 -1.95 9.77 -1.99
N THR A 223 -1.78 11.01 -1.54
CA THR A 223 -1.14 11.33 -0.27
C THR A 223 -2.09 12.08 0.66
N PRO A 224 -2.57 11.46 1.74
CA PRO A 224 -3.28 12.20 2.79
C PRO A 224 -2.26 13.02 3.60
N LYS A 225 -2.39 14.35 3.60
CA LYS A 225 -1.54 15.27 4.37
C LYS A 225 -2.39 16.04 5.38
N PRO A 226 -1.81 16.54 6.49
CA PRO A 226 -2.48 17.54 7.31
C PRO A 226 -2.79 18.78 6.46
N GLY A 227 -4.04 19.23 6.49
CA GLY A 227 -4.46 20.50 5.92
C GLY A 227 -4.26 21.67 6.89
N ALA A 228 -4.84 22.81 6.56
CA ALA A 228 -4.90 23.93 7.50
C ALA A 228 -5.81 23.58 8.70
N GLY A 229 -5.24 23.52 9.91
CA GLY A 229 -5.98 23.19 11.14
C GLY A 229 -5.92 21.70 11.51
N ASP A 230 -7.07 21.14 11.87
CA ASP A 230 -7.20 19.75 12.38
C ASP A 230 -7.64 18.73 11.31
N ASP A 231 -7.90 19.20 10.10
CA ASP A 231 -8.38 18.37 8.99
C ASP A 231 -7.24 17.79 8.16
N PHE A 232 -7.51 16.68 7.47
CA PHE A 232 -6.61 16.14 6.45
C PHE A 232 -7.06 16.60 5.06
N GLU A 233 -6.12 16.74 4.14
CA GLU A 233 -6.34 17.03 2.73
C GLU A 233 -5.75 15.92 1.87
N LEU A 234 -6.41 15.58 0.76
CA LEU A 234 -5.87 14.64 -0.21
C LEU A 234 -5.06 15.39 -1.26
N HIS A 235 -3.75 15.14 -1.26
CA HIS A 235 -2.89 15.56 -2.37
C HIS A 235 -2.85 14.44 -3.41
N VAL A 236 -3.19 14.80 -4.64
CA VAL A 236 -3.12 13.88 -5.79
C VAL A 236 -2.02 14.37 -6.71
N GLU A 237 -0.98 13.57 -6.80
CA GLU A 237 0.26 13.91 -7.50
C GLU A 237 0.57 12.83 -8.53
N HIS A 238 1.47 13.12 -9.46
CA HIS A 238 1.95 12.12 -10.42
C HIS A 238 3.43 11.88 -10.23
N ILE A 239 3.88 10.65 -10.47
CA ILE A 239 5.32 10.34 -10.56
C ILE A 239 5.91 11.11 -11.74
N GLN A 240 6.89 11.96 -11.47
CA GLN A 240 7.57 12.78 -12.47
C GLN A 240 8.91 12.18 -12.90
N GLY A 241 9.57 11.42 -12.01
CA GLY A 241 10.85 10.78 -12.32
C GLY A 241 11.35 9.87 -11.22
N GLN A 242 12.43 9.16 -11.51
CA GLN A 242 13.21 8.40 -10.55
C GLN A 242 14.35 9.27 -10.00
N ILE A 243 14.69 9.06 -8.74
CA ILE A 243 15.86 9.68 -8.10
C ILE A 243 16.80 8.60 -7.60
N ASN A 244 18.11 8.77 -7.82
CA ASN A 244 19.11 7.82 -7.33
C ASN A 244 19.16 7.90 -5.80
N GLY A 245 18.95 6.77 -5.13
CA GLY A 245 18.90 6.66 -3.66
C GLY A 245 20.25 6.81 -2.93
N THR A 246 21.12 7.71 -3.40
CA THR A 246 22.43 8.01 -2.81
C THR A 246 22.46 9.44 -2.28
N GLN A 247 21.83 9.67 -1.13
CA GLN A 247 22.27 10.67 -0.13
C GLN A 247 21.27 10.68 1.02
N HIS A 248 21.54 9.89 2.05
CA HIS A 248 21.14 10.20 3.42
C HIS A 248 22.16 9.52 4.33
N ASP A 249 23.28 10.21 4.53
CA ASP A 249 24.16 10.02 5.69
C ASP A 249 23.51 10.69 6.92
#